data_AF-A0A662R8K2-F1
#
_entry.id   AF-A0A662R8K2-F1
#
_cell.length_a   1.000
_cell.length_b   1.000
_cell.length_c   1.000
_cell.angle_alpha   90.00
_cell.angle_beta   90.00
_cell.angle_gamma   90.00
#
_symmetry.space_group_name_H-M   'P 1'
#
loop_
_entity.id
_entity.type
_entity.pdbx_description
1 polymer ?
#
loop_
_entity_poly.entity_id
_entity_poly.type
_entity_poly.pdbx_seq_one_letter_code
_entity_poly.pdbx_strand_id
1 'polypeptide(L)'
;MRPSRYARESLLLAESLGLDALLVPMIEVREYLDEGFEGFVGRVLGGDSDYVTFTSVNGVEFTMKRIDDAKGFVRALNDCCKVAAIGPRTARALEEAGIRVTLIPKTYSSSGLLDLFQSGVSERVVEVVRSTHGAPLLVDELVGRGAEV
;
A
#
# COMPACT_ATOMS: atom_id res chain seq x y z
N MET A 1 -11.74 0.59 18.54
CA MET A 1 -10.27 0.63 18.39
C MET A 1 -9.89 1.24 17.04
N ARG A 2 -9.92 2.57 16.90
CA ARG A 2 -9.46 3.26 15.68
C ARG A 2 -8.35 4.27 16.05
N PRO A 3 -7.42 4.58 15.13
CA PRO A 3 -6.45 5.64 15.31
C PRO A 3 -7.06 7.01 15.61
N SER A 4 -6.33 7.83 16.37
CA SER A 4 -6.74 9.18 16.79
C SER A 4 -7.14 10.10 15.64
N ARG A 5 -6.50 9.98 14.47
CA ARG A 5 -6.88 10.75 13.27
C ARG A 5 -8.31 10.51 12.77
N TYR A 6 -8.93 9.36 13.12
CA TYR A 6 -10.32 9.04 12.79
C TYR A 6 -11.28 9.36 13.94
N ALA A 7 -10.78 9.97 15.02
CA ALA A 7 -11.54 10.22 16.23
C ALA A 7 -12.79 11.03 15.96
N ARG A 8 -12.61 12.18 15.32
CA ARG A 8 -13.68 13.14 15.03
C ARG A 8 -14.77 12.53 14.14
N GLU A 9 -14.37 11.89 13.05
CA GLU A 9 -15.31 11.20 12.14
C GLU A 9 -16.12 10.13 12.88
N SER A 10 -15.46 9.33 13.72
CA SER A 10 -16.12 8.24 14.47
C SER A 10 -17.08 8.79 15.52
N LEU A 11 -16.72 9.87 16.21
CA LEU A 11 -17.56 10.50 17.22
C LEU A 11 -18.82 11.09 16.58
N LEU A 12 -18.66 11.87 15.50
CA LEU A 12 -19.79 12.45 14.77
C LEU A 12 -20.75 11.38 14.24
N LEU A 13 -20.23 10.26 13.75
CA LEU A 13 -21.06 9.13 13.33
C LEU A 13 -21.82 8.52 14.51
N ALA A 14 -21.17 8.30 15.66
CA ALA A 14 -21.82 7.75 16.84
C ALA A 14 -22.92 8.68 17.38
N GLU A 15 -22.63 9.98 17.49
CA GLU A 15 -23.59 11.00 17.91
C GLU A 15 -24.79 11.09 16.94
N SER A 16 -24.54 10.97 15.63
CA SER A 16 -25.62 10.95 14.62
C SER A 16 -26.57 9.75 14.77
N LEU A 17 -26.12 8.69 15.46
CA LEU A 17 -26.92 7.51 15.78
C LEU A 17 -27.54 7.59 17.19
N GLY A 18 -27.40 8.72 17.89
CA GLY A 18 -27.92 8.96 19.23
C GLY A 18 -27.09 8.33 20.36
N LEU A 19 -25.84 7.95 20.09
CA LEU A 19 -24.94 7.37 21.08
C LEU A 19 -24.14 8.46 21.79
N ASP A 20 -24.06 8.38 23.12
CA ASP A 20 -23.08 9.12 23.92
C ASP A 20 -21.77 8.32 23.98
N ALA A 21 -20.80 8.70 23.15
CA ALA A 21 -19.60 7.91 22.89
C ALA A 21 -18.35 8.51 23.52
N LEU A 22 -17.61 7.70 24.29
CA LEU A 22 -16.29 8.07 24.81
C LEU A 22 -15.20 7.76 23.79
N LEU A 23 -14.37 8.77 23.50
CA LEU A 23 -13.23 8.60 22.60
C LEU A 23 -12.02 8.03 23.33
N VAL A 24 -11.68 6.76 23.05
CA VAL A 24 -10.46 6.12 23.56
C VAL A 24 -9.65 5.50 22.39
N PRO A 25 -8.80 6.28 21.70
CA PRO A 25 -7.95 5.76 20.63
C PRO A 25 -6.93 4.77 21.20
N MET A 26 -6.96 3.53 20.73
CA MET A 26 -6.07 2.45 21.19
C MET A 26 -5.07 1.99 20.12
N ILE A 27 -5.05 2.66 18.97
CA ILE A 27 -4.14 2.36 17.87
C ILE A 27 -3.43 3.64 17.49
N GLU A 28 -2.12 3.59 17.32
CA GLU A 28 -1.34 4.66 16.73
C GLU A 28 -0.71 4.16 15.44
N VAL A 29 -0.83 4.93 14.36
CA VAL A 29 -0.12 4.64 13.11
C VAL A 29 1.13 5.49 13.11
N ARG A 30 2.27 4.83 13.05
CA ARG A 30 3.56 5.50 12.88
C ARG A 30 4.18 5.11 11.55
N GLU A 31 4.94 6.05 11.03
CA GLU A 31 5.84 5.83 9.92
C GLU A 31 6.94 4.85 10.34
N TYR A 32 7.23 3.88 9.47
CA TYR A 32 8.29 2.90 9.67
C TYR A 32 8.89 2.59 8.30
N LEU A 33 10.19 2.82 8.18
CA LEU A 33 10.99 2.43 7.02
C LEU A 33 11.92 1.32 7.48
N ASP A 34 11.87 0.18 6.84
CA ASP A 34 12.82 -0.91 7.07
C ASP A 34 14.10 -0.70 6.25
N GLU A 35 15.06 -1.60 6.43
CA GLU A 35 16.33 -1.60 5.69
C GLU A 35 16.15 -1.80 4.18
N GLY A 36 14.99 -2.29 3.73
CA GLY A 36 14.67 -2.50 2.33
C GLY A 36 14.20 -1.25 1.59
N PHE A 37 13.84 -0.17 2.30
CA PHE A 37 13.24 1.02 1.69
C PHE A 37 14.14 1.69 0.64
N GLU A 38 15.42 1.90 0.93
CA GLU A 38 16.35 2.52 -0.03
C GLU A 38 16.56 1.64 -1.27
N GLY A 39 16.63 0.32 -1.08
CA GLY A 39 16.73 -0.65 -2.18
C GLY A 39 15.48 -0.65 -3.07
N PHE A 40 14.30 -0.59 -2.45
CA PHE A 40 13.02 -0.43 -3.14
C PHE A 40 13.00 0.83 -4.00
N VAL A 41 13.38 1.98 -3.44
CA VAL A 41 13.42 3.25 -4.19
C VAL A 41 14.41 3.15 -5.35
N GLY A 42 15.59 2.58 -5.12
CA GLY A 42 16.60 2.34 -6.15
C GLY A 42 16.10 1.48 -7.30
N ARG A 43 15.46 0.34 -7.01
CA ARG A 43 14.94 -0.58 -8.04
C ARG A 43 13.80 0.04 -8.86
N VAL A 44 12.89 0.78 -8.22
CA VAL A 44 11.84 1.50 -8.95
C VAL A 44 12.45 2.55 -9.88
N LEU A 45 13.38 3.37 -9.39
CA LEU A 45 14.06 4.39 -10.22
C LEU A 45 14.93 3.79 -11.32
N GLY A 46 15.53 2.62 -11.08
CA GLY A 46 16.31 1.85 -12.05
C GLY A 46 15.47 1.12 -13.10
N GLY A 47 14.17 0.94 -12.84
CA GLY A 47 13.28 0.18 -13.72
C GLY A 47 13.37 -1.35 -13.52
N ASP A 48 13.89 -1.79 -12.38
CA ASP A 48 14.07 -3.21 -12.04
C ASP A 48 12.82 -3.82 -11.37
N SER A 49 11.89 -3.00 -10.88
CA SER A 49 10.64 -3.45 -10.26
C SER A 49 9.53 -3.65 -11.31
N ASP A 50 9.03 -4.88 -11.46
CA ASP A 50 7.91 -5.17 -12.36
C ASP A 50 6.56 -4.72 -11.78
N TYR A 51 6.36 -4.92 -10.47
CA TYR A 51 5.13 -4.62 -9.76
C TYR A 51 5.41 -3.83 -8.48
N VAL A 52 4.52 -2.89 -8.16
CA VAL A 52 4.54 -2.19 -6.87
C VAL A 52 3.16 -2.22 -6.26
N THR A 53 3.04 -2.87 -5.10
CA THR A 53 1.76 -3.14 -4.44
C THR A 53 1.60 -2.33 -3.17
N PHE A 54 0.59 -1.47 -3.13
CA PHE A 54 0.22 -0.69 -1.95
C PHE A 54 -0.98 -1.29 -1.24
N THR A 55 -0.79 -1.62 0.03
CA THR A 55 -1.83 -2.28 0.86
C THR A 55 -2.59 -1.32 1.77
N SER A 56 -2.27 -0.02 1.75
CA SER A 56 -3.01 1.00 2.50
C SER A 56 -2.70 2.42 2.02
N VAL A 57 -3.60 3.36 2.31
CA VAL A 57 -3.38 4.81 2.11
C VAL A 57 -2.13 5.30 2.87
N ASN A 58 -1.88 4.78 4.07
CA ASN A 58 -0.69 5.15 4.86
C ASN A 58 0.60 4.78 4.14
N GLY A 59 0.63 3.61 3.49
CA GLY A 59 1.79 3.19 2.71
C GLY A 59 2.11 4.19 1.61
N VAL A 60 1.08 4.65 0.90
CA VAL A 60 1.22 5.69 -0.13
C VAL A 60 1.77 6.99 0.47
N GLU A 61 1.11 7.51 1.51
CA GLU A 61 1.50 8.78 2.15
C GLU A 61 2.94 8.74 2.69
N PHE A 62 3.31 7.67 3.38
CA PHE A 62 4.63 7.53 3.99
C PHE A 62 5.72 7.35 2.94
N THR A 63 5.49 6.53 1.91
CA THR A 63 6.44 6.40 0.79
C THR A 63 6.66 7.75 0.11
N MET A 64 5.60 8.47 -0.26
CA MET A 64 5.72 9.73 -0.98
C MET A 64 6.37 10.85 -0.16
N LYS A 65 6.21 10.83 1.17
CA LYS A 65 6.84 11.79 2.09
C LYS A 65 8.35 11.60 2.23
N ARG A 66 8.87 10.39 1.96
CA ARG A 66 10.25 10.01 2.26
C ARG A 66 11.16 9.97 1.04
N ILE A 67 10.61 10.07 -0.15
CA ILE A 67 11.35 10.09 -1.40
C ILE A 67 11.72 11.53 -1.76
N ASP A 68 13.02 11.80 -1.89
CA ASP A 68 13.53 13.14 -2.23
C ASP A 68 13.13 13.56 -3.66
N ASP A 69 13.33 12.68 -4.66
CA ASP A 69 12.86 12.89 -6.04
C ASP A 69 11.49 12.26 -6.27
N ALA A 70 10.47 12.81 -5.63
CA ALA A 70 9.09 12.32 -5.76
C ALA A 70 8.59 12.34 -7.23
N LYS A 71 9.04 13.31 -8.04
CA LYS A 71 8.63 13.42 -9.44
C LYS A 71 9.24 12.32 -10.30
N GLY A 72 10.54 12.08 -10.15
CA GLY A 72 11.25 10.99 -10.84
C GLY A 72 10.68 9.63 -10.45
N PHE A 73 10.38 9.44 -9.17
CA PHE A 73 9.78 8.20 -8.67
C PHE A 73 8.38 7.94 -9.22
N VAL A 74 7.50 8.95 -9.20
CA VAL A 74 6.15 8.83 -9.80
C VAL A 74 6.23 8.52 -11.29
N ARG A 75 7.17 9.15 -12.00
CA ARG A 75 7.40 8.86 -13.42
C ARG A 75 7.86 7.42 -13.63
N ALA A 76 8.83 6.95 -12.86
CA ALA A 76 9.34 5.58 -12.95
C ALA A 76 8.24 4.54 -12.67
N LEU A 77 7.42 4.76 -11.64
CA LEU A 77 6.26 3.91 -11.35
C LEU A 77 5.29 3.84 -12.54
N ASN A 78 5.04 4.96 -13.20
CA ASN A 78 4.09 5.04 -14.31
C ASN A 78 4.63 4.45 -15.62
N ASP A 79 5.94 4.56 -15.85
CA ASP A 79 6.59 4.17 -17.09
C ASP A 79 7.04 2.70 -17.07
N CYS A 80 7.48 2.20 -15.91
CA CYS A 80 8.16 0.90 -15.79
C CYS A 80 7.39 -0.16 -14.98
N CYS A 81 6.45 0.24 -14.11
CA CYS A 81 5.84 -0.66 -13.15
C CYS A 81 4.34 -0.88 -13.38
N LYS A 82 3.85 -2.06 -13.00
CA LYS A 82 2.41 -2.28 -12.77
C LYS A 82 2.08 -1.99 -11.31
N VAL A 83 1.45 -0.85 -11.07
CA VAL A 83 1.04 -0.45 -9.73
C VAL A 83 -0.29 -1.11 -9.33
N ALA A 84 -0.28 -1.82 -8.21
CA ALA A 84 -1.44 -2.47 -7.62
C ALA A 84 -1.88 -1.77 -6.33
N ALA A 85 -3.18 -1.53 -6.18
CA ALA A 85 -3.77 -1.02 -4.95
C ALA A 85 -4.73 -2.05 -4.36
N ILE A 86 -4.64 -2.32 -3.06
CA ILE A 86 -5.54 -3.29 -2.40
C ILE A 86 -7.03 -2.94 -2.53
N GLY A 87 -7.37 -1.67 -2.72
CA GLY A 87 -8.74 -1.22 -2.87
C GLY A 87 -8.87 0.26 -3.24
N PRO A 88 -10.12 0.75 -3.42
CA PRO A 88 -10.41 2.04 -4.06
C PRO A 88 -9.84 3.25 -3.32
N ARG A 89 -9.80 3.20 -1.99
CA ARG A 89 -9.23 4.29 -1.18
C ARG A 89 -7.73 4.44 -1.40
N THR A 90 -7.01 3.32 -1.46
CA THR A 90 -5.57 3.31 -1.75
C THR A 90 -5.31 3.73 -3.18
N ALA A 91 -6.14 3.27 -4.13
CA ALA A 91 -6.03 3.65 -5.53
C ALA A 91 -6.19 5.17 -5.72
N ARG A 92 -7.22 5.74 -5.10
CA ARG A 92 -7.43 7.20 -5.11
C ARG A 92 -6.24 7.98 -4.54
N ALA A 93 -5.66 7.52 -3.43
CA ALA A 93 -4.49 8.18 -2.85
C ALA A 93 -3.27 8.14 -3.78
N LEU A 94 -3.08 7.04 -4.51
CA LEU A 94 -2.03 6.93 -5.55
C LEU A 94 -2.29 7.88 -6.71
N GLU A 95 -3.53 7.94 -7.20
CA GLU A 95 -3.93 8.83 -8.30
C GLU A 95 -3.77 10.31 -7.92
N GLU A 96 -4.13 10.69 -6.69
CA GLU A 96 -3.91 12.02 -6.13
C GLU A 96 -2.41 12.38 -6.04
N ALA A 97 -1.53 11.37 -5.91
CA ALA A 97 -0.08 11.52 -5.99
C ALA A 97 0.48 11.47 -7.44
N GLY A 98 -0.39 11.36 -8.45
CA GLY A 98 0.00 11.28 -9.87
C GLY A 98 0.43 9.89 -10.34
N ILE A 99 0.19 8.85 -9.55
CA ILE A 99 0.54 7.46 -9.86
C ILE A 99 -0.65 6.77 -10.52
N ARG A 100 -0.41 6.14 -11.67
CA ARG A 100 -1.40 5.38 -12.43
C ARG A 100 -1.57 3.99 -11.82
N VAL A 101 -2.75 3.74 -11.25
CA VAL A 101 -3.10 2.41 -10.75
C VAL A 101 -3.52 1.53 -11.92
N THR A 102 -2.87 0.37 -12.05
CA THR A 102 -3.13 -0.59 -13.14
C THR A 102 -3.93 -1.79 -12.68
N LEU A 103 -3.88 -2.12 -11.38
CA LEU A 103 -4.50 -3.31 -10.82
C LEU A 103 -5.21 -2.98 -9.50
N ILE A 104 -6.47 -3.40 -9.40
CA ILE A 104 -7.27 -3.35 -8.16
C ILE A 104 -8.02 -4.69 -8.06
N PRO A 105 -7.90 -5.43 -6.95
CA PRO A 105 -8.54 -6.73 -6.82
C PRO A 105 -10.04 -6.57 -6.62
N LYS A 106 -10.83 -7.60 -7.00
CA LYS A 106 -12.27 -7.63 -6.71
C LYS A 106 -12.56 -7.72 -5.21
N THR A 107 -11.72 -8.47 -4.50
CA THR A 107 -11.77 -8.62 -3.04
C THR A 107 -10.62 -7.80 -2.44
N TYR A 108 -10.93 -6.85 -1.56
CA TYR A 108 -9.93 -5.93 -0.99
C TYR A 108 -9.14 -6.58 0.16
N SER A 109 -8.40 -7.64 -0.16
CA SER A 109 -7.65 -8.49 0.76
C SER A 109 -6.32 -8.94 0.14
N SER A 110 -5.43 -9.51 0.96
CA SER A 110 -4.21 -10.17 0.48
C SER A 110 -4.52 -11.28 -0.53
N SER A 111 -5.56 -12.08 -0.29
CA SER A 111 -5.99 -13.12 -1.24
C SER A 111 -6.47 -12.53 -2.57
N GLY A 112 -7.23 -11.44 -2.54
CA GLY A 112 -7.65 -10.77 -3.77
C GLY A 112 -6.48 -10.16 -4.53
N LEU A 113 -5.46 -9.63 -3.84
CA LEU A 113 -4.22 -9.22 -4.49
C LEU A 113 -3.52 -10.39 -5.18
N LEU A 114 -3.44 -11.55 -4.51
CA LEU A 114 -2.89 -12.78 -5.12
C LEU A 114 -3.66 -13.24 -6.35
N ASP A 115 -4.96 -12.95 -6.44
CA ASP A 115 -5.77 -13.24 -7.63
C ASP A 115 -5.39 -12.37 -8.83
N LEU A 116 -4.78 -11.19 -8.63
CA LEU A 116 -4.26 -10.35 -9.71
C LEU A 116 -2.98 -10.93 -10.33
N PHE A 117 -2.29 -11.81 -9.60
CA PHE A 117 -0.98 -12.36 -9.94
C PHE A 117 -1.04 -13.80 -10.48
N GLN A 118 -2.23 -14.31 -10.81
CA GLN A 118 -2.48 -15.74 -11.10
C GLN A 118 -1.68 -16.35 -12.26
N SER A 119 -1.11 -15.54 -13.15
CA SER A 119 -0.29 -16.03 -14.25
C SER A 119 0.83 -15.03 -14.57
N GLY A 120 2.03 -15.26 -14.04
CA GLY A 120 3.24 -14.57 -14.49
C GLY A 120 3.97 -13.69 -13.47
N VAL A 121 3.98 -14.08 -12.19
CA VAL A 121 4.87 -13.47 -11.18
C VAL A 121 6.18 -14.23 -10.95
N SER A 122 6.35 -15.42 -11.53
CA SER A 122 7.63 -16.13 -11.48
C SER A 122 8.72 -15.27 -12.12
N GLU A 123 9.86 -15.15 -11.44
CA GLU A 123 11.03 -14.35 -11.86
C GLU A 123 10.75 -12.85 -12.00
N ARG A 124 9.65 -12.36 -11.42
CA ARG A 124 9.31 -10.92 -11.37
C ARG A 124 9.69 -10.32 -10.05
N VAL A 125 10.10 -9.06 -10.07
CA VAL A 125 10.33 -8.26 -8.86
C VAL A 125 9.03 -7.58 -8.45
N VAL A 126 8.52 -7.92 -7.26
CA VAL A 126 7.24 -7.46 -6.73
C VAL A 126 7.47 -6.72 -5.41
N GLU A 127 7.48 -5.40 -5.47
CA GLU A 127 7.63 -4.57 -4.27
C GLU A 127 6.29 -4.53 -3.50
N VAL A 128 6.33 -4.72 -2.19
CA VAL A 128 5.12 -4.71 -1.34
C VAL A 128 5.22 -3.65 -0.25
N VAL A 129 4.48 -2.56 -0.42
CA VAL A 129 4.33 -1.49 0.58
C VAL A 129 3.20 -1.85 1.55
N ARG A 130 3.58 -2.22 2.77
CA ARG A 130 2.69 -2.77 3.80
C ARG A 130 3.02 -2.30 5.22
N SER A 131 2.11 -2.58 6.15
CA SER A 131 2.39 -2.42 7.57
C SER A 131 3.29 -3.56 8.09
N THR A 132 4.01 -3.28 9.18
CA THR A 132 4.83 -4.28 9.90
C THR A 132 4.02 -5.49 10.39
N HIS A 133 2.74 -5.28 10.70
CA HIS A 133 1.83 -6.32 11.20
C HIS A 133 0.91 -6.92 10.13
N GLY A 134 1.19 -6.70 8.83
CA GLY A 134 0.37 -7.30 7.77
C GLY A 134 0.35 -8.83 7.84
N ALA A 135 -0.69 -9.47 7.31
CA ALA A 135 -0.70 -10.93 7.20
C ALA A 135 0.49 -11.39 6.33
N PRO A 136 1.27 -12.41 6.73
CA PRO A 136 2.44 -12.85 5.97
C PRO A 136 2.04 -13.48 4.63
N LEU A 137 0.82 -14.01 4.54
CA LEU A 137 0.21 -14.65 3.37
C LEU A 137 0.56 -14.02 2.01
N LEU A 138 0.47 -12.69 1.86
CA LEU A 138 0.75 -12.04 0.57
C LEU A 138 2.19 -12.28 0.11
N VAL A 139 3.15 -12.08 1.03
CA VAL A 139 4.59 -12.22 0.74
C VAL A 139 4.93 -13.70 0.56
N ASP A 140 4.50 -14.55 1.48
CA ASP A 140 4.79 -15.99 1.44
C ASP A 140 4.29 -16.64 0.15
N GLU A 141 3.08 -16.29 -0.30
CA GLU A 141 2.50 -16.82 -1.54
C GLU A 141 3.16 -16.25 -2.80
N LEU A 142 3.57 -14.97 -2.80
CA LEU A 142 4.32 -14.41 -3.93
C LEU A 142 5.69 -15.09 -4.08
N VAL A 143 6.41 -15.26 -2.99
CA VAL A 143 7.69 -16.01 -2.95
C VAL A 143 7.46 -17.47 -3.36
N GLY A 144 6.41 -18.11 -2.83
CA GLY A 144 6.04 -19.48 -3.19
C GLY A 144 5.68 -19.67 -4.68
N ARG A 145 5.28 -18.59 -5.36
CA ARG A 145 5.03 -18.54 -6.81
C ARG A 145 6.26 -18.12 -7.64
N GLY A 146 7.42 -17.98 -6.99
CA GLY A 146 8.70 -17.68 -7.63
C GLY A 146 8.97 -16.20 -7.88
N ALA A 147 8.24 -15.29 -7.24
CA ALA A 147 8.54 -13.85 -7.29
C ALA A 147 9.72 -13.49 -6.37
N GLU A 148 10.49 -12.49 -6.76
CA GLU A 148 11.39 -11.76 -5.87
C GLU A 148 10.58 -10.65 -5.18
N VAL A 149 10.53 -10.64 -3.85
CA VAL A 149 9.67 -9.75 -3.04
C VAL A 149 10.49 -8.96 -2.05
#